data_AF-A0A8H2ZSQ8-F1
#
_entry.id   AF-A0A8H2ZSQ8-F1
#
_cell.length_a   1.000
_cell.length_b   1.000
_cell.length_c   1.000
_cell.angle_alpha   90.00
_cell.angle_beta   90.00
_cell.angle_gamma   90.00
#
_symmetry.space_group_name_H-M   'P 1'
#
loop_
_entity.id
_entity.type
_entity.pdbx_description
1 polymer ?
#
loop_
_entity_poly.entity_id
_entity_poly.type
_entity_poly.pdbx_seq_one_letter_code
_entity_poly.pdbx_strand_id
1 'polypeptide(L)'
;MTTTTTTRSLPPLLAPYLSLPSSTSYESSLILLTSVLGAGTNWVLLRYLSSLFSSTEGNGTGNEDADRETKVVFMSFMRDMNFWREGARKINLDLDKATLQKRFLFIDGLTSLYLPQTQPPASGSGVMLKNPLLPTISQTLNTAITSLSSSSTSQPPKIILIIDNPDYLIASSASPTITQDLNSLLLTLREKVHSTILTVSIDTPLLSSSSSSQTPLETNSSSFATSLAHEASLILSTRLLDTGAARDVSGVLRITAGGNPVEEVENEGGIEERELLYFVSGDGSVRVFERGQ
;
A
#
# COMPACT_ATOMS: atom_id res chain seq x y z
N MET A 1 -9.67 -1.28 -34.93
CA MET A 1 -9.08 -2.23 -33.96
C MET A 1 -7.69 -1.74 -33.61
N THR A 2 -7.60 -0.79 -32.70
CA THR A 2 -6.33 -0.27 -32.17
C THR A 2 -5.82 -1.27 -31.14
N THR A 3 -4.77 -1.99 -31.49
CA THR A 3 -4.05 -2.88 -30.58
C THR A 3 -3.38 -2.01 -29.52
N THR A 4 -3.99 -1.88 -28.35
CA THR A 4 -3.40 -1.23 -27.18
C THR A 4 -2.24 -2.08 -26.70
N THR A 5 -1.03 -1.60 -26.96
CA THR A 5 0.24 -2.21 -26.58
C THR A 5 0.26 -2.40 -25.07
N THR A 6 0.32 -3.65 -24.63
CA THR A 6 0.47 -4.04 -23.24
C THR A 6 1.86 -3.62 -22.76
N THR A 7 1.99 -2.46 -22.12
CA THR A 7 3.29 -1.95 -21.67
C THR A 7 3.59 -2.40 -20.23
N ARG A 8 4.88 -2.68 -19.96
CA ARG A 8 5.40 -2.85 -18.59
C ARG A 8 5.52 -1.51 -17.83
N SER A 9 5.22 -0.39 -18.48
CA SER A 9 5.26 0.95 -17.91
C SER A 9 4.07 1.20 -16.95
N LEU A 10 4.15 2.28 -16.17
CA LEU A 10 3.02 2.76 -15.37
C LEU A 10 1.81 3.03 -16.30
N PRO A 11 0.61 2.52 -15.99
CA PRO A 11 -0.59 2.82 -16.77
C PRO A 11 -0.85 4.34 -16.76
N PRO A 12 -1.02 5.01 -17.93
CA PRO A 12 -1.09 6.47 -17.98
C PRO A 12 -2.21 7.09 -17.14
N LEU A 13 -3.39 6.46 -17.14
CA LEU A 13 -4.54 6.92 -16.35
C LEU A 13 -4.35 6.73 -14.84
N LEU A 14 -3.40 5.89 -14.42
CA LEU A 14 -3.09 5.64 -13.02
C LEU A 14 -1.90 6.47 -12.53
N ALA A 15 -0.96 6.79 -13.42
CA ALA A 15 0.30 7.45 -13.09
C ALA A 15 0.17 8.71 -12.21
N PRO A 16 -0.80 9.62 -12.44
CA PRO A 16 -0.96 10.82 -11.59
C PRO A 16 -1.25 10.51 -10.11
N TYR A 17 -1.85 9.36 -9.82
CA TYR A 17 -2.24 8.96 -8.46
C TYR A 17 -1.14 8.14 -7.75
N LEU A 18 -0.07 7.78 -8.45
CA LEU A 18 1.04 6.97 -7.92
C LEU A 18 2.25 7.81 -7.51
N SER A 19 2.27 9.08 -7.86
CA SER A 19 3.26 10.03 -7.35
C SER A 19 2.86 10.52 -5.98
N LEU A 20 3.80 10.53 -5.04
CA LEU A 20 3.66 11.31 -3.82
C LEU A 20 4.03 12.77 -4.14
N PRO A 21 3.18 13.75 -3.81
CA PRO A 21 3.52 15.16 -3.95
C PRO A 21 4.81 15.48 -3.20
N SER A 22 5.67 16.28 -3.81
CA SER A 22 7.01 16.56 -3.28
C SER A 22 7.03 17.53 -2.11
N SER A 23 5.89 18.14 -1.75
CA SER A 23 5.80 19.24 -0.81
C SER A 23 5.69 18.81 0.65
N THR A 24 6.05 19.74 1.53
CA THR A 24 6.00 19.61 2.99
C THR A 24 4.59 19.39 3.55
N SER A 25 3.51 19.76 2.83
CA SER A 25 2.13 19.51 3.28
C SER A 25 1.69 18.04 3.17
N TYR A 26 2.42 17.21 2.42
CA TYR A 26 2.10 15.79 2.28
C TYR A 26 2.67 14.92 3.42
N GLU A 27 3.35 15.54 4.39
CA GLU A 27 3.88 14.87 5.58
C GLU A 27 2.76 14.19 6.37
N SER A 28 2.96 12.93 6.78
CA SER A 28 1.98 12.11 7.51
C SER A 28 0.68 11.75 6.75
N SER A 29 0.66 11.92 5.42
CA SER A 29 -0.46 11.51 4.56
C SER A 29 -0.75 10.00 4.63
N LEU A 30 -2.01 9.65 4.36
CA LEU A 30 -2.48 8.26 4.29
C LEU A 30 -3.13 8.00 2.93
N ILE A 31 -2.58 7.03 2.20
CA ILE A 31 -3.19 6.46 0.99
C ILE A 31 -3.81 5.12 1.37
N LEU A 32 -5.10 4.96 1.12
CA LEU A 32 -5.83 3.76 1.44
C LEU A 32 -6.16 2.97 0.17
N LEU A 33 -5.66 1.74 0.09
CA LEU A 33 -5.99 0.80 -0.97
C LEU A 33 -6.98 -0.22 -0.45
N THR A 34 -8.17 -0.29 -1.03
CA THR A 34 -9.21 -1.23 -0.61
C THR A 34 -9.44 -2.30 -1.67
N SER A 35 -9.70 -3.53 -1.22
CA SER A 35 -9.93 -4.68 -2.09
C SER A 35 -11.07 -5.55 -1.58
N VAL A 36 -11.65 -6.32 -2.48
CA VAL A 36 -12.57 -7.42 -2.14
C VAL A 36 -11.97 -8.74 -2.63
N LEU A 37 -12.49 -9.86 -2.13
CA LEU A 37 -12.13 -11.18 -2.59
C LEU A 37 -12.31 -11.29 -4.12
N GLY A 38 -11.24 -11.67 -4.80
CA GLY A 38 -11.19 -11.77 -6.27
C GLY A 38 -10.71 -10.49 -6.98
N ALA A 39 -10.61 -9.36 -6.29
CA ALA A 39 -10.09 -8.10 -6.84
C ALA A 39 -9.07 -7.48 -5.86
N GLY A 40 -7.81 -7.93 -5.93
CA GLY A 40 -6.75 -7.50 -5.01
C GLY A 40 -5.97 -6.25 -5.47
N THR A 41 -5.34 -5.55 -4.51
CA THR A 41 -4.56 -4.32 -4.72
C THR A 41 -3.05 -4.55 -4.92
N ASN A 42 -2.58 -5.79 -4.91
CA ASN A 42 -1.14 -6.14 -5.04
C ASN A 42 -0.49 -5.51 -6.27
N TRP A 43 -1.20 -5.52 -7.40
CA TRP A 43 -0.69 -4.94 -8.64
C TRP A 43 -0.54 -3.42 -8.52
N VAL A 44 -1.42 -2.75 -7.76
CA VAL A 44 -1.35 -1.32 -7.47
C VAL A 44 -0.15 -1.02 -6.58
N LEU A 45 0.05 -1.79 -5.50
CA LEU A 45 1.22 -1.65 -4.64
C LEU A 45 2.54 -1.81 -5.40
N LEU A 46 2.62 -2.79 -6.32
CA LEU A 46 3.79 -2.95 -7.17
C LEU A 46 4.02 -1.72 -8.08
N ARG A 47 2.96 -1.05 -8.54
CA ARG A 47 3.07 0.21 -9.30
C ARG A 47 3.47 1.39 -8.42
N TYR A 48 3.02 1.46 -7.17
CA TYR A 48 3.55 2.42 -6.19
C TYR A 48 5.05 2.20 -5.99
N LEU A 49 5.50 0.98 -5.70
CA LEU A 49 6.93 0.69 -5.55
C LEU A 49 7.74 1.09 -6.78
N SER A 50 7.26 0.73 -7.98
CA SER A 50 7.91 1.12 -9.23
C SER A 50 7.99 2.64 -9.41
N SER A 51 6.90 3.37 -9.13
CA SER A 51 6.84 4.83 -9.16
C SER A 51 7.85 5.45 -8.18
N LEU A 52 7.81 5.04 -6.91
CA LEU A 52 8.65 5.56 -5.83
C LEU A 52 10.15 5.38 -6.09
N PHE A 53 10.55 4.23 -6.65
CA PHE A 53 11.96 3.99 -6.97
C PHE A 53 12.41 4.67 -8.27
N SER A 54 11.49 4.90 -9.22
CA SER A 54 11.77 5.59 -10.49
C SER A 54 11.93 7.11 -10.31
N SER A 55 11.15 7.73 -9.43
CA SER A 55 11.24 9.19 -9.16
C SER A 55 12.60 9.62 -8.63
N THR A 56 13.40 8.70 -8.08
CA THR A 56 14.76 8.99 -7.60
C THR A 56 15.82 8.83 -8.70
N GLU A 57 15.49 8.20 -9.83
CA GLU A 57 16.44 7.96 -10.93
C GLU A 57 16.33 9.00 -12.06
N GLY A 58 15.35 9.92 -12.02
CA GLY A 58 15.03 10.81 -13.16
C GLY A 58 14.71 12.26 -12.80
N ASN A 59 15.46 13.18 -13.44
CA ASN A 59 15.32 14.64 -13.53
C ASN A 59 15.68 15.47 -12.29
N GLY A 60 16.92 15.97 -12.29
CA GLY A 60 17.31 17.20 -11.60
C GLY A 60 16.59 18.43 -12.19
N THR A 61 15.28 18.51 -11.97
CA THR A 61 14.62 19.80 -11.88
C THR A 61 15.11 20.41 -10.58
N GLY A 62 15.59 21.66 -10.60
CA GLY A 62 16.22 22.33 -9.45
C GLY A 62 15.27 22.64 -8.28
N ASN A 63 14.35 21.73 -7.96
CA ASN A 63 13.46 21.79 -6.81
C ASN A 63 14.04 20.92 -5.70
N GLU A 64 14.61 21.55 -4.67
CA GLU A 64 15.39 20.90 -3.59
C GLU A 64 14.60 19.82 -2.84
N ASP A 65 13.27 19.86 -2.86
CA ASP A 65 12.39 18.89 -2.21
C ASP A 65 12.07 17.65 -3.08
N ALA A 66 12.19 17.77 -4.41
CA ALA A 66 11.98 16.66 -5.35
C ALA A 66 13.18 15.70 -5.40
N ASP A 67 14.37 16.19 -5.02
CA ASP A 67 15.63 15.44 -5.05
C ASP A 67 15.89 14.63 -3.77
N ARG A 68 14.97 14.67 -2.79
CA ARG A 68 15.11 13.89 -1.56
C ARG A 68 15.00 12.40 -1.86
N GLU A 69 16.01 11.65 -1.42
CA GLU A 69 16.04 10.19 -1.56
C GLU A 69 14.78 9.57 -0.93
N THR A 70 14.03 8.80 -1.71
CA THR A 70 12.87 8.05 -1.23
C THR A 70 13.28 6.64 -0.81
N LYS A 71 12.89 6.26 0.41
CA LYS A 71 13.10 4.94 0.99
C LYS A 71 11.79 4.34 1.46
N VAL A 72 11.66 3.02 1.45
CA VAL A 72 10.42 2.31 1.74
C VAL A 72 10.63 1.28 2.84
N VAL A 73 9.80 1.36 3.89
CA VAL A 73 9.59 0.28 4.86
C VAL A 73 8.30 -0.43 4.47
N PHE A 74 8.38 -1.72 4.14
CA PHE A 74 7.23 -2.50 3.70
C PHE A 74 7.00 -3.68 4.65
N MET A 75 5.91 -3.64 5.41
CA MET A 75 5.41 -4.76 6.20
C MET A 75 4.22 -5.44 5.49
N SER A 76 4.17 -6.77 5.48
CA SER A 76 2.98 -7.51 5.00
C SER A 76 2.59 -8.61 5.98
N PHE A 77 1.29 -8.70 6.25
CA PHE A 77 0.70 -9.76 7.09
C PHE A 77 0.13 -10.92 6.26
N MET A 78 0.08 -10.80 4.93
CA MET A 78 -0.60 -11.77 4.07
C MET A 78 0.33 -12.41 3.03
N ARG A 79 1.52 -11.86 2.80
CA ARG A 79 2.45 -12.30 1.76
C ARG A 79 3.91 -12.18 2.23
N ASP A 80 4.71 -13.16 1.85
CA ASP A 80 6.16 -13.16 2.15
C ASP A 80 6.96 -12.31 1.16
N MET A 81 8.26 -12.14 1.43
CA MET A 81 9.15 -11.39 0.54
C MET A 81 9.26 -12.01 -0.85
N ASN A 82 9.12 -13.34 -0.98
CA ASN A 82 9.24 -14.02 -2.28
C ASN A 82 8.09 -13.64 -3.21
N PHE A 83 6.87 -13.57 -2.69
CA PHE A 83 5.72 -13.09 -3.43
C PHE A 83 5.97 -11.69 -4.02
N TRP A 84 6.41 -10.75 -3.19
CA TRP A 84 6.66 -9.36 -3.62
C TRP A 84 7.84 -9.26 -4.59
N ARG A 85 8.91 -10.03 -4.35
CA ARG A 85 10.06 -10.15 -5.25
C ARG A 85 9.66 -10.66 -6.63
N GLU A 86 8.86 -11.73 -6.71
CA GLU A 86 8.40 -12.28 -7.99
C GLU A 86 7.53 -11.28 -8.75
N GLY A 87 6.59 -10.64 -8.05
CA GLY A 87 5.72 -9.60 -8.61
C GLY A 87 6.51 -8.40 -9.14
N ALA A 88 7.51 -7.93 -8.39
CA ALA A 88 8.37 -6.83 -8.78
C ALA A 88 9.22 -7.18 -10.02
N ARG A 89 9.79 -8.39 -10.08
CA ARG A 89 10.59 -8.84 -11.25
C ARG A 89 9.78 -8.85 -12.54
N LYS A 90 8.49 -9.18 -12.49
CA LYS A 90 7.59 -9.15 -13.66
C LYS A 90 7.46 -7.75 -14.27
N ILE A 91 7.66 -6.71 -13.47
CA ILE A 91 7.58 -5.30 -13.89
C ILE A 91 8.96 -4.63 -13.97
N ASN A 92 10.03 -5.43 -14.07
CA ASN A 92 11.43 -4.99 -14.12
C ASN A 92 11.87 -4.18 -12.89
N LEU A 93 11.26 -4.40 -11.73
CA LEU A 93 11.68 -3.83 -10.46
C LEU A 93 12.50 -4.85 -9.66
N ASP A 94 13.71 -4.46 -9.26
CA ASP A 94 14.61 -5.29 -8.45
C ASP A 94 14.63 -4.82 -7.00
N LEU A 95 13.83 -5.48 -6.16
CA LEU A 95 13.76 -5.18 -4.72
C LEU A 95 15.03 -5.60 -3.98
N ASP A 96 15.76 -6.61 -4.47
CA ASP A 96 17.01 -7.06 -3.84
C ASP A 96 18.10 -5.98 -4.04
N LYS A 97 18.17 -5.39 -5.24
CA LYS A 97 19.00 -4.21 -5.52
C LYS A 97 18.62 -3.02 -4.63
N ALA A 98 17.32 -2.72 -4.49
CA ALA A 98 16.85 -1.63 -3.64
C ALA A 98 17.20 -1.85 -2.16
N THR A 99 17.16 -3.09 -1.67
CA THR A 99 17.62 -3.44 -0.31
C THR A 99 19.13 -3.28 -0.15
N LEU A 100 19.94 -3.73 -1.11
CA LEU A 100 21.39 -3.52 -1.08
C LEU A 100 21.77 -2.03 -1.06
N GLN A 101 20.98 -1.20 -1.75
CA GLN A 101 21.11 0.26 -1.76
C GLN A 101 20.57 0.93 -0.48
N LYS A 102 20.06 0.17 0.51
CA LYS A 102 19.42 0.68 1.73
C LYS A 102 18.22 1.60 1.44
N ARG A 103 17.51 1.35 0.33
CA ARG A 103 16.29 2.06 -0.06
C ARG A 103 15.02 1.29 0.22
N PHE A 104 15.11 -0.02 0.44
CA PHE A 104 13.97 -0.89 0.70
C PHE A 104 14.25 -1.84 1.88
N LEU A 105 13.34 -1.87 2.85
CA LEU A 105 13.36 -2.80 3.97
C LEU A 105 12.02 -3.51 4.07
N PHE A 106 12.03 -4.83 3.91
CA PHE A 106 10.85 -5.68 4.06
C PHE A 106 10.74 -6.24 5.48
N ILE A 107 9.52 -6.27 6.01
CA ILE A 107 9.18 -6.88 7.30
C ILE A 107 8.11 -7.95 7.07
N ASP A 108 8.46 -9.20 7.34
CA ASP A 108 7.58 -10.35 7.23
C ASP A 108 6.71 -10.48 8.50
N GLY A 109 5.42 -10.20 8.36
CA GLY A 109 4.39 -10.34 9.41
C GLY A 109 3.58 -11.64 9.30
N LEU A 110 3.98 -12.60 8.46
CA LEU A 110 3.24 -13.84 8.20
C LEU A 110 4.05 -15.09 8.57
N THR A 111 5.23 -15.26 7.97
CA THR A 111 5.96 -16.54 7.94
C THR A 111 6.40 -16.99 9.33
N SER A 112 7.03 -16.10 10.11
CA SER A 112 7.48 -16.41 11.47
C SER A 112 6.36 -16.58 12.47
N LEU A 113 5.20 -15.98 12.19
CA LEU A 113 4.07 -16.01 13.11
C LEU A 113 3.24 -17.29 12.97
N TYR A 114 3.11 -17.81 11.74
CA TYR A 114 2.12 -18.86 11.46
C TYR A 114 2.64 -20.07 10.68
N LEU A 115 3.83 -19.99 10.06
CA LEU A 115 4.38 -21.10 9.28
C LEU A 115 5.39 -21.91 10.10
N PRO A 116 5.36 -23.25 9.99
CA PRO A 116 6.37 -24.11 10.59
C PRO A 116 7.79 -23.71 10.15
N GLN A 117 8.66 -23.45 11.11
CA GLN A 117 10.07 -23.12 10.88
C GLN A 117 10.85 -24.39 10.50
N THR A 118 10.57 -24.90 9.30
CA THR A 118 11.18 -26.13 8.77
C THR A 118 12.51 -25.88 8.09
N GLN A 119 12.79 -24.64 7.70
CA GLN A 119 14.05 -24.20 7.11
C GLN A 119 14.45 -22.82 7.66
N PRO A 120 15.76 -22.53 7.78
CA PRO A 120 16.21 -21.19 8.10
C PRO A 120 15.71 -20.20 7.03
N PRO A 121 15.39 -18.96 7.42
CA PRO A 121 14.91 -17.95 6.49
C PRO A 121 15.92 -17.76 5.35
N ALA A 122 15.42 -17.72 4.12
CA ALA A 122 16.25 -17.52 2.94
C ALA A 122 16.99 -16.17 3.05
N SER A 123 18.19 -16.10 2.47
CA SER A 123 18.92 -14.84 2.37
C SER A 123 18.06 -13.79 1.66
N GLY A 124 17.90 -12.62 2.27
CA GLY A 124 17.07 -11.54 1.73
C GLY A 124 15.56 -11.70 1.99
N SER A 125 15.13 -12.51 2.97
CA SER A 125 13.72 -12.57 3.41
C SER A 125 13.23 -11.35 4.19
N GLY A 126 14.09 -10.36 4.46
CA GLY A 126 13.76 -9.19 5.27
C GLY A 126 13.81 -9.46 6.78
N VAL A 127 13.25 -8.54 7.55
CA VAL A 127 13.13 -8.64 9.02
C VAL A 127 11.89 -9.46 9.35
N MET A 128 12.00 -10.49 10.19
CA MET A 128 10.86 -11.32 10.57
C MET A 128 10.23 -10.82 11.88
N LEU A 129 8.91 -10.64 11.88
CA LEU A 129 8.17 -10.26 13.08
C LEU A 129 8.08 -11.45 14.04
N LYS A 130 8.43 -11.25 15.31
CA LYS A 130 8.54 -12.35 16.28
C LYS A 130 7.22 -12.75 16.94
N ASN A 131 6.28 -11.82 17.05
CA ASN A 131 4.93 -12.04 17.59
C ASN A 131 3.97 -10.96 17.05
N PRO A 132 2.65 -11.21 17.03
CA PRO A 132 1.65 -10.29 16.49
C PRO A 132 1.26 -9.13 17.43
N LEU A 133 1.95 -8.95 18.57
CA LEU A 133 1.54 -7.93 19.54
C LEU A 133 1.92 -6.52 19.05
N LEU A 134 1.01 -5.57 19.22
CA LEU A 134 1.20 -4.17 18.79
C LEU A 134 2.48 -3.51 19.33
N PRO A 135 2.91 -3.72 20.59
CA PRO A 135 4.19 -3.18 21.07
C PRO A 135 5.40 -3.70 20.27
N THR A 136 5.40 -4.99 19.90
CA THR A 136 6.47 -5.60 19.10
C THR A 136 6.45 -5.05 17.68
N ILE A 137 5.27 -4.91 17.08
CA ILE A 137 5.09 -4.31 15.74
C ILE A 137 5.61 -2.87 15.75
N SER A 138 5.20 -2.08 16.74
CA SER A 138 5.66 -0.71 16.93
C SER A 138 7.17 -0.62 17.05
N GLN A 139 7.79 -1.42 17.93
CA GLN A 139 9.25 -1.43 18.11
C GLN A 139 9.98 -1.82 16.81
N THR A 140 9.48 -2.83 16.10
CA THR A 140 10.07 -3.32 14.85
C THR A 140 10.01 -2.25 13.76
N LEU A 141 8.84 -1.62 13.58
CA LEU A 141 8.66 -0.55 12.60
C LEU A 141 9.48 0.69 12.94
N ASN A 142 9.50 1.13 14.20
CA ASN A 142 10.34 2.26 14.62
C ASN A 142 11.82 1.98 14.37
N THR A 143 12.30 0.77 14.67
CA THR A 143 13.69 0.37 14.40
C THR A 143 13.99 0.40 12.90
N ALA A 144 13.08 -0.12 12.07
CA ALA A 144 13.21 -0.10 10.62
C ALA A 144 13.24 1.33 10.06
N ILE A 145 12.31 2.18 10.49
CA ILE A 145 12.24 3.60 10.12
C ILE A 145 13.56 4.29 10.48
N THR A 146 14.01 4.20 11.73
CA THR A 146 15.27 4.81 12.17
C THR A 146 16.48 4.29 11.39
N SER A 147 16.52 2.99 11.06
CA SER A 147 17.62 2.41 10.29
C SER A 147 17.72 3.02 8.88
N LEU A 148 16.59 3.27 8.22
CA LEU A 148 16.55 3.88 6.90
C LEU A 148 16.68 5.41 6.94
N SER A 149 16.27 6.06 8.03
CA SER A 149 16.43 7.51 8.23
C SER A 149 17.90 7.93 8.31
N SER A 150 18.80 7.03 8.73
CA SER A 150 20.24 7.31 8.72
C SER A 150 20.76 7.43 7.28
N SER A 151 20.94 8.67 6.80
CA SER A 151 21.49 8.96 5.48
C SER A 151 22.76 9.82 5.60
N SER A 152 23.70 9.61 4.69
CA SER A 152 24.92 10.41 4.54
C SER A 152 24.70 11.66 3.67
N THR A 153 23.48 11.89 3.18
CA THR A 153 23.09 13.06 2.38
C THR A 153 22.78 14.27 3.26
N SER A 154 22.87 15.47 2.68
CA SER A 154 22.59 16.75 3.36
C SER A 154 21.15 16.91 3.85
N GLN A 155 20.19 16.20 3.25
CA GLN A 155 18.77 16.21 3.58
C GLN A 155 18.34 14.81 4.09
N PRO A 156 17.42 14.74 5.07
CA PRO A 156 16.85 13.47 5.52
C PRO A 156 16.01 12.83 4.39
N PRO A 157 16.03 11.49 4.25
CA PRO A 157 15.28 10.81 3.20
C PRO A 157 13.78 10.82 3.48
N LYS A 158 12.96 10.79 2.43
CA LYS A 158 11.51 10.59 2.51
C LYS A 158 11.23 9.11 2.78
N ILE A 159 10.80 8.78 4.00
CA ILE A 159 10.42 7.41 4.37
C ILE A 159 8.95 7.18 4.03
N ILE A 160 8.67 6.17 3.21
CA ILE A 160 7.31 5.72 2.90
C ILE A 160 7.06 4.42 3.63
N LEU A 161 5.97 4.37 4.40
CA LEU A 161 5.54 3.18 5.11
C LEU A 161 4.45 2.47 4.30
N ILE A 162 4.66 1.21 3.96
CA ILE A 162 3.64 0.37 3.34
C ILE A 162 3.28 -0.74 4.35
N ILE A 163 2.00 -0.87 4.68
CA ILE A 163 1.51 -1.98 5.49
C ILE A 163 0.41 -2.71 4.71
N ASP A 164 0.71 -3.93 4.29
CA ASP A 164 -0.22 -4.79 3.57
C ASP A 164 -1.04 -5.64 4.55
N ASN A 165 -2.35 -5.42 4.52
CA ASN A 165 -3.38 -6.13 5.27
C ASN A 165 -3.22 -6.15 6.81
N PRO A 166 -3.10 -4.99 7.49
CA PRO A 166 -3.07 -4.95 8.95
C PRO A 166 -4.43 -5.30 9.58
N ASP A 167 -5.52 -5.29 8.81
CA ASP A 167 -6.86 -5.74 9.22
C ASP A 167 -6.89 -7.21 9.67
N TYR A 168 -5.91 -8.01 9.25
CA TYR A 168 -5.65 -9.33 9.81
C TYR A 168 -5.49 -9.32 11.34
N LEU A 169 -4.89 -8.27 11.92
CA LEU A 169 -4.69 -8.17 13.38
C LEU A 169 -6.01 -8.07 14.14
N ILE A 170 -7.05 -7.50 13.52
CA ILE A 170 -8.40 -7.43 14.11
C ILE A 170 -9.01 -8.82 14.20
N ALA A 171 -8.81 -9.66 13.18
CA ALA A 171 -9.34 -11.03 13.15
C ALA A 171 -8.53 -12.01 14.02
N SER A 172 -7.24 -11.76 14.20
CA SER A 172 -6.32 -12.69 14.87
C SER A 172 -6.06 -12.37 16.34
N SER A 173 -6.41 -11.15 16.80
CA SER A 173 -6.19 -10.71 18.17
C SER A 173 -7.33 -11.10 19.11
N ALA A 174 -6.97 -11.49 20.33
CA ALA A 174 -7.92 -11.69 21.42
C ALA A 174 -8.24 -10.38 22.18
N SER A 175 -7.58 -9.26 21.86
CA SER A 175 -7.80 -8.00 22.57
C SER A 175 -9.12 -7.34 22.15
N PRO A 176 -10.01 -6.97 23.09
CA PRO A 176 -11.25 -6.28 22.78
C PRO A 176 -11.02 -4.84 22.28
N THR A 177 -9.85 -4.25 22.56
CA THR A 177 -9.49 -2.88 22.16
C THR A 177 -8.59 -2.83 20.92
N ILE A 178 -8.39 -3.97 20.24
CA ILE A 178 -7.43 -4.09 19.14
C ILE A 178 -7.62 -3.03 18.06
N THR A 179 -8.87 -2.69 17.72
CA THR A 179 -9.20 -1.70 16.69
C THR A 179 -8.72 -0.30 17.09
N GLN A 180 -9.04 0.13 18.30
CA GLN A 180 -8.64 1.44 18.81
C GLN A 180 -7.12 1.53 18.96
N ASP A 181 -6.50 0.48 19.50
CA ASP A 181 -5.06 0.43 19.72
C ASP A 181 -4.29 0.42 18.38
N LEU A 182 -4.81 -0.28 17.37
CA LEU A 182 -4.23 -0.32 16.04
C LEU A 182 -4.35 1.04 15.33
N ASN A 183 -5.50 1.70 15.37
CA ASN A 183 -5.65 3.06 14.84
C ASN A 183 -4.67 4.04 15.53
N SER A 184 -4.55 3.98 16.85
CA SER A 184 -3.61 4.82 17.62
C SER A 184 -2.15 4.56 17.22
N LEU A 185 -1.79 3.29 17.00
CA LEU A 185 -0.46 2.91 16.54
C LEU A 185 -0.20 3.45 15.12
N LEU A 186 -1.14 3.30 14.20
CA LEU A 186 -1.01 3.78 12.82
C LEU A 186 -0.85 5.30 12.78
N LEU A 187 -1.62 6.04 13.58
CA LEU A 187 -1.46 7.48 13.71
C LEU A 187 -0.06 7.86 14.21
N THR A 188 0.42 7.20 15.27
CA THR A 188 1.76 7.44 15.84
C THR A 188 2.88 7.13 14.83
N LEU A 189 2.69 6.12 13.97
CA LEU A 189 3.66 5.76 12.94
C LEU A 189 3.66 6.77 11.79
N ARG A 190 2.48 7.26 11.39
CA ARG A 190 2.30 8.26 10.34
C ARG A 190 3.06 9.54 10.64
N GLU A 191 3.05 9.99 11.90
CA GLU A 191 3.81 11.18 12.36
C GLU A 191 5.33 11.05 12.17
N LYS A 192 5.85 9.84 11.92
CA LYS A 192 7.30 9.57 11.79
C LYS A 192 7.75 9.31 10.36
N VAL A 193 6.82 9.30 9.40
CA VAL A 193 7.08 8.96 8.01
C VAL A 193 6.49 10.02 7.09
N HIS A 194 7.02 10.13 5.88
CA HIS A 194 6.53 11.11 4.92
C HIS A 194 5.13 10.75 4.43
N SER A 195 4.87 9.47 4.13
CA SER A 195 3.55 8.99 3.74
C SER A 195 3.36 7.53 4.14
N THR A 196 2.11 7.13 4.37
CA THR A 196 1.71 5.74 4.64
C THR A 196 0.74 5.23 3.58
N ILE A 197 0.99 4.02 3.07
CA ILE A 197 0.10 3.29 2.16
C ILE A 197 -0.40 2.04 2.88
N LEU A 198 -1.71 1.91 3.05
CA LEU A 198 -2.34 0.74 3.68
C LEU A 198 -3.17 -0.04 2.67
N THR A 199 -3.10 -1.37 2.72
CA THR A 199 -4.11 -2.22 2.05
C THR A 199 -5.07 -2.80 3.07
N VAL A 200 -6.37 -2.75 2.78
CA VAL A 200 -7.42 -3.31 3.65
C VAL A 200 -8.45 -4.07 2.83
N SER A 201 -8.93 -5.19 3.33
CA SER A 201 -10.04 -5.93 2.73
C SER A 201 -11.39 -5.35 3.17
N ILE A 202 -12.25 -5.06 2.21
CA ILE A 202 -13.58 -4.44 2.39
C ILE A 202 -14.70 -5.37 1.90
N ASP A 203 -14.53 -6.68 2.13
CA ASP A 203 -15.53 -7.68 1.77
C ASP A 203 -16.87 -7.40 2.47
N THR A 204 -17.98 -7.44 1.72
CA THR A 204 -19.32 -7.10 2.22
C THR A 204 -19.70 -7.79 3.53
N PRO A 205 -19.38 -9.09 3.76
CA PRO A 205 -19.67 -9.74 5.04
C PRO A 205 -18.99 -9.06 6.24
N LEU A 206 -17.80 -8.46 6.07
CA LEU A 206 -17.07 -7.78 7.14
C LEU A 206 -17.54 -6.33 7.37
N LEU A 207 -18.32 -5.79 6.43
CA LEU A 207 -18.81 -4.40 6.47
C LEU A 207 -20.32 -4.29 6.69
N SER A 208 -21.03 -5.41 6.76
CA SER A 208 -22.48 -5.43 6.89
C SER A 208 -22.92 -4.84 8.23
N SER A 209 -23.72 -3.78 8.17
CA SER A 209 -24.40 -3.16 9.32
C SER A 209 -25.82 -3.71 9.52
N SER A 210 -26.28 -4.62 8.66
CA SER A 210 -27.71 -4.90 8.44
C SER A 210 -28.27 -6.12 9.19
N SER A 211 -27.55 -6.68 10.16
CA SER A 211 -28.03 -7.82 10.97
C SER A 211 -28.38 -7.38 12.38
N SER A 212 -29.46 -7.92 12.96
CA SER A 212 -29.80 -7.77 14.38
C SER A 212 -28.80 -8.44 15.33
N SER A 213 -27.74 -9.04 14.79
CA SER A 213 -26.69 -9.78 15.49
C SER A 213 -25.33 -9.53 14.82
N GLN A 214 -24.89 -8.28 14.81
CA GLN A 214 -23.57 -7.93 14.29
C GLN A 214 -22.49 -8.56 15.17
N THR A 215 -21.54 -9.24 14.55
CA THR A 215 -20.44 -9.85 15.31
C THR A 215 -19.41 -8.78 15.70
N PRO A 216 -18.66 -8.96 16.81
CA PRO A 216 -17.58 -8.03 17.15
C PRO A 216 -16.56 -7.86 16.02
N LEU A 217 -16.30 -8.91 15.24
CA LEU A 217 -15.42 -8.85 14.08
C LEU A 217 -15.96 -7.90 13.00
N GLU A 218 -17.23 -8.02 12.64
CA GLU A 218 -17.89 -7.12 11.68
C GLU A 218 -17.86 -5.66 12.16
N THR A 219 -18.21 -5.41 13.42
CA THR A 219 -18.19 -4.05 13.99
C THR A 219 -16.77 -3.48 14.00
N ASN A 220 -15.78 -4.28 14.39
CA ASN A 220 -14.38 -3.85 14.45
C ASN A 220 -13.78 -3.59 13.07
N SER A 221 -13.99 -4.49 12.11
CA SER A 221 -13.51 -4.35 10.73
C SER A 221 -14.15 -3.16 10.03
N SER A 222 -15.48 -2.98 10.16
CA SER A 222 -16.18 -1.82 9.60
C SER A 222 -15.74 -0.50 10.22
N SER A 223 -15.59 -0.45 11.55
CA SER A 223 -15.07 0.73 12.25
C SER A 223 -13.65 1.05 11.80
N PHE A 224 -12.77 0.06 11.69
CA PHE A 224 -11.40 0.26 11.26
C PHE A 224 -11.31 0.80 9.83
N ALA A 225 -11.99 0.15 8.87
CA ALA A 225 -11.98 0.58 7.48
C ALA A 225 -12.57 2.00 7.32
N THR A 226 -13.63 2.32 8.07
CA THR A 226 -14.25 3.65 8.05
C THR A 226 -13.34 4.72 8.64
N SER A 227 -12.68 4.45 9.78
CA SER A 227 -11.68 5.36 10.36
C SER A 227 -10.55 5.65 9.37
N LEU A 228 -9.99 4.62 8.74
CA LEU A 228 -8.94 4.81 7.73
C LEU A 228 -9.42 5.60 6.51
N ALA A 229 -10.66 5.40 6.05
CA ALA A 229 -11.22 6.15 4.95
C ALA A 229 -11.38 7.65 5.28
N HIS A 230 -11.77 7.97 6.52
CA HIS A 230 -11.82 9.36 7.00
C HIS A 230 -10.43 9.98 7.13
N GLU A 231 -9.42 9.20 7.51
CA GLU A 231 -8.05 9.68 7.68
C GLU A 231 -7.24 9.75 6.38
N ALA A 232 -7.69 9.04 5.34
CA ALA A 232 -7.00 8.99 4.06
C ALA A 232 -7.13 10.31 3.30
N SER A 233 -6.08 10.65 2.56
CA SER A 233 -6.13 11.71 1.54
C SER A 233 -6.61 11.18 0.20
N LEU A 234 -6.26 9.93 -0.12
CA LEU A 234 -6.56 9.28 -1.39
C LEU A 234 -7.01 7.84 -1.15
N ILE A 235 -8.10 7.43 -1.80
CA ILE A 235 -8.62 6.07 -1.73
C ILE A 235 -8.63 5.45 -3.14
N LEU A 236 -7.98 4.30 -3.28
CA LEU A 236 -8.06 3.46 -4.48
C LEU A 236 -8.77 2.16 -4.10
N SER A 237 -9.95 1.93 -4.65
CA SER A 237 -10.78 0.77 -4.38
C SER A 237 -10.88 -0.15 -5.58
N THR A 238 -10.58 -1.42 -5.39
CA THR A 238 -10.70 -2.46 -6.43
C THR A 238 -11.89 -3.36 -6.14
N ARG A 239 -12.74 -3.56 -7.14
CA ARG A 239 -13.91 -4.45 -7.08
C ARG A 239 -14.07 -5.29 -8.34
N LEU A 240 -14.81 -6.38 -8.22
CA LEU A 240 -15.23 -7.18 -9.37
C LEU A 240 -16.24 -6.41 -10.22
N LEU A 241 -16.42 -6.86 -11.47
CA LEU A 241 -17.50 -6.36 -12.33
C LEU A 241 -18.86 -6.83 -11.80
N ASP A 242 -19.84 -5.94 -11.80
CA ASP A 242 -21.22 -6.26 -11.40
C ASP A 242 -21.87 -7.29 -12.35
N THR A 243 -21.40 -7.37 -13.59
CA THR A 243 -21.87 -8.31 -14.63
C THR A 243 -21.21 -9.69 -14.56
N GLY A 244 -20.29 -9.91 -13.61
CA GLY A 244 -19.50 -11.14 -13.53
C GLY A 244 -18.21 -11.10 -14.36
N ALA A 245 -17.51 -12.24 -14.42
CA ALA A 245 -16.17 -12.34 -15.00
C ALA A 245 -16.13 -12.02 -16.50
N ALA A 246 -15.08 -11.32 -16.92
CA ALA A 246 -14.80 -11.02 -18.32
C ALA A 246 -13.38 -11.45 -18.71
N ARG A 247 -13.17 -11.80 -19.98
CA ARG A 247 -11.86 -12.28 -20.47
C ARG A 247 -10.77 -11.21 -20.43
N ASP A 248 -11.14 -9.97 -20.77
CA ASP A 248 -10.19 -8.87 -20.99
C ASP A 248 -10.31 -7.76 -19.93
N VAL A 249 -11.07 -8.01 -18.86
CA VAL A 249 -11.27 -7.07 -17.74
C VAL A 249 -11.21 -7.87 -16.44
N SER A 250 -10.27 -7.53 -15.58
CA SER A 250 -10.12 -8.14 -14.25
C SER A 250 -11.08 -7.53 -13.23
N GLY A 251 -11.35 -6.23 -13.34
CA GLY A 251 -12.27 -5.54 -12.43
C GLY A 251 -12.36 -4.04 -12.67
N VAL A 252 -12.92 -3.36 -11.68
CA VAL A 252 -13.07 -1.90 -11.62
C VAL A 252 -12.13 -1.34 -10.56
N LEU A 253 -11.41 -0.28 -10.92
CA LEU A 253 -10.64 0.57 -10.02
C LEU A 253 -11.40 1.89 -9.85
N ARG A 254 -11.81 2.20 -8.63
CA ARG A 254 -12.39 3.49 -8.27
C ARG A 254 -11.34 4.31 -7.52
N ILE A 255 -11.17 5.56 -7.91
CA ILE A 255 -10.25 6.52 -7.31
C ILE A 255 -11.09 7.66 -6.75
N THR A 256 -10.95 7.97 -5.46
CA THR A 256 -11.68 9.05 -4.80
C THR A 256 -10.75 9.82 -3.87
N ALA A 257 -11.15 11.05 -3.53
CA ALA A 257 -10.59 11.70 -2.36
C ALA A 257 -10.96 10.90 -1.10
N GLY A 258 -10.10 10.95 -0.09
CA GLY A 258 -10.44 10.48 1.26
C GLY A 258 -11.02 11.60 2.13
N GLY A 259 -11.23 11.33 3.42
CA GLY A 259 -11.82 12.30 4.35
C GLY A 259 -10.85 13.36 4.88
N ASN A 260 -9.55 13.23 4.61
CA ASN A 260 -8.51 14.15 5.05
C ASN A 260 -7.63 14.58 3.86
N PRO A 261 -8.18 15.41 2.96
CA PRO A 261 -7.47 15.85 1.77
C PRO A 261 -6.24 16.69 2.15
N VAL A 262 -5.20 16.64 1.32
CA VAL A 262 -4.00 17.45 1.54
C VAL A 262 -4.24 18.84 0.95
N GLU A 263 -4.10 19.89 1.77
CA GLU A 263 -4.46 21.27 1.42
C GLU A 263 -3.88 21.74 0.09
N GLU A 264 -2.63 21.42 -0.23
CA GLU A 264 -2.03 21.78 -1.51
C GLU A 264 -2.70 21.11 -2.70
N VAL A 265 -3.05 19.81 -2.56
CA VAL A 265 -3.77 19.09 -3.61
C VAL A 265 -5.15 19.70 -3.79
N GLU A 266 -5.83 20.13 -2.72
CA GLU A 266 -7.11 20.86 -2.84
C GLU A 266 -6.94 22.19 -3.58
N ASN A 267 -5.91 22.95 -3.26
CA ASN A 267 -5.60 24.22 -3.90
C ASN A 267 -5.27 24.07 -5.40
N GLU A 268 -4.76 22.91 -5.80
CA GLU A 268 -4.49 22.54 -7.20
C GLU A 268 -5.70 21.92 -7.94
N GLY A 269 -6.89 21.96 -7.34
CA GLY A 269 -8.13 21.46 -7.94
C GLY A 269 -8.60 20.11 -7.42
N GLY A 270 -7.94 19.57 -6.39
CA GLY A 270 -8.31 18.33 -5.70
C GLY A 270 -7.94 17.07 -6.47
N ILE A 271 -8.29 15.93 -5.87
CA ILE A 271 -8.15 14.62 -6.52
C ILE A 271 -9.26 14.46 -7.55
N GLU A 272 -8.89 14.30 -8.81
CA GLU A 272 -9.86 13.97 -9.86
C GLU A 272 -10.39 12.55 -9.64
N GLU A 273 -11.64 12.43 -9.21
CA GLU A 273 -12.27 11.14 -8.97
C GLU A 273 -12.58 10.41 -10.27
N ARG A 274 -12.27 9.11 -10.34
CA ARG A 274 -12.45 8.30 -11.56
C ARG A 274 -12.95 6.90 -11.24
N GLU A 275 -13.72 6.33 -12.16
CA GLU A 275 -14.03 4.90 -12.20
C GLU A 275 -13.46 4.31 -13.49
N LEU A 276 -12.48 3.43 -13.35
CA LEU A 276 -11.69 2.86 -14.44
C LEU A 276 -11.85 1.34 -14.47
N LEU A 277 -11.72 0.76 -15.65
CA LEU A 277 -11.54 -0.67 -15.81
C LEU A 277 -10.06 -1.01 -15.76
N TYR A 278 -9.73 -2.18 -15.21
CA TYR A 278 -8.36 -2.68 -15.24
C TYR A 278 -8.30 -4.14 -15.67
N PHE A 279 -7.17 -4.50 -16.27
CA PHE A 279 -6.83 -5.86 -16.63
C PHE A 279 -5.41 -6.18 -16.17
N VAL A 280 -5.27 -7.22 -15.36
CA VAL A 280 -3.97 -7.75 -14.91
C VAL A 280 -3.71 -9.06 -15.64
N SER A 281 -2.61 -9.09 -16.39
CA SER A 281 -2.13 -10.29 -17.07
C SER A 281 -1.20 -11.11 -16.16
N GLY A 282 -1.08 -12.41 -16.43
CA GLY A 282 -0.20 -13.31 -15.66
C GLY A 282 1.30 -12.97 -15.74
N ASP A 283 1.70 -12.24 -16.79
CA ASP A 283 3.07 -11.74 -16.97
C ASP A 283 3.36 -10.45 -16.20
N GLY A 284 2.42 -9.98 -15.38
CA GLY A 284 2.53 -8.77 -14.56
C GLY A 284 2.24 -7.47 -15.29
N SER A 285 1.91 -7.54 -16.58
CA SER A 285 1.43 -6.37 -17.32
C SER A 285 0.03 -5.97 -16.87
N VAL A 286 -0.24 -4.67 -16.87
CA VAL A 286 -1.50 -4.09 -16.41
C VAL A 286 -1.97 -3.05 -17.40
N ARG A 287 -3.25 -3.10 -17.75
CA ARG A 287 -3.93 -2.05 -18.50
C ARG A 287 -4.99 -1.40 -17.62
N VAL A 288 -5.10 -0.09 -17.70
CA VAL A 288 -6.15 0.70 -17.05
C VAL A 288 -6.77 1.59 -18.11
N PHE A 289 -8.09 1.58 -18.24
CA PHE A 289 -8.82 2.22 -19.33
C PHE A 289 -10.23 2.64 -18.88
N GLU A 290 -10.83 3.58 -19.60
CA GLU A 290 -12.19 4.06 -19.32
C GLU A 290 -13.24 3.08 -19.87
N ARG A 291 -14.47 3.13 -19.34
CA ARG A 291 -15.58 2.35 -19.89
C ARG A 291 -15.93 2.84 -21.30
N GLY A 292 -16.08 1.92 -22.24
CA GLY A 292 -16.50 2.20 -23.62
C GLY A 292 -15.36 2.49 -24.61
N GLN A 293 -14.11 2.28 -24.19
CA GLN A 293 -12.91 2.39 -25.03
C GLN A 293 -12.52 1.06 -25.67
#